data_AF-A0A285SSZ3-F1
#
_entry.id   AF-A0A285SSZ3-F1
#
_cell.length_a   1.000
_cell.length_b   1.000
_cell.length_c   1.000
_cell.angle_alpha   90.00
_cell.angle_beta   90.00
_cell.angle_gamma   90.00
#
_symmetry.space_group_name_H-M   'P 1'
#
loop_
_entity.id
_entity.type
_entity.pdbx_description
1 polymer ?
#
loop_
_entity_poly.entity_id
_entity_poly.type
_entity_poly.pdbx_seq_one_letter_code
_entity_poly.pdbx_strand_id
1 'polypeptide(L)'
;MGAQDRTEKVLRDMHVLFSKAQPYEGSARNVIVDKNAMMDLLKELNECMYDMMEEHELTVKSRDKANREMQKQGDDIVFEATRKAEDIYAASLMYTDNAMDSIQSIIKESQESIAKIYEEANKKIKEETRLVKTNQLELKSHLNDLIDTQKYLRLIDEENMRIRREKEEGTDEEYDSAPKYAAPEIRIDKEYFAKAGLEIEDDLDAPADVEENGISSEDLDAEYFKWQEEESEGEKKPGKKGLGGLFGLKH
;
A
#
# COMPACT_ATOMS: atom_id res chain seq x y z
N MET A 1 -27.55 7.65 76.63
CA MET A 1 -29.02 7.45 76.73
C MET A 1 -29.64 8.52 75.88
N GLY A 2 -30.30 8.15 74.79
CA GLY A 2 -30.90 9.11 73.85
C GLY A 2 -32.11 9.82 74.47
N ALA A 3 -32.61 10.89 73.83
CA ALA A 3 -33.85 11.53 74.27
C ALA A 3 -35.04 10.55 74.29
N GLN A 4 -35.04 9.55 73.40
CA GLN A 4 -36.02 8.47 73.37
C GLN A 4 -35.96 7.57 74.63
N ASP A 5 -34.77 7.13 75.05
CA ASP A 5 -34.60 6.31 76.26
C ASP A 5 -35.05 7.06 77.52
N ARG A 6 -34.77 8.36 77.57
CA ARG A 6 -35.19 9.24 78.68
C ARG A 6 -36.72 9.38 78.71
N THR A 7 -37.35 9.59 77.56
CA THR A 7 -38.82 9.64 77.45
C THR A 7 -39.47 8.34 77.90
N GLU A 8 -38.91 7.19 77.49
CA GLU A 8 -39.44 5.88 77.88
C GLU A 8 -39.34 5.65 79.40
N LYS A 9 -38.26 6.11 80.03
CA LYS A 9 -38.09 6.04 81.47
C LYS A 9 -39.15 6.87 82.22
N VAL A 10 -39.40 8.12 81.79
CA VAL A 10 -40.41 8.98 82.41
C VAL A 10 -41.82 8.40 82.25
N LEU A 11 -42.15 7.85 81.08
CA LEU A 11 -43.44 7.16 80.85
C LEU A 11 -43.60 5.92 81.74
N ARG A 12 -42.53 5.16 81.94
CA ARG A 12 -42.51 4.01 82.84
C ARG A 12 -42.74 4.44 84.29
N ASP A 13 -42.11 5.52 84.73
CA ASP A 13 -42.25 6.06 86.08
C ASP A 13 -43.67 6.60 86.32
N MET A 14 -44.29 7.28 85.34
CA MET A 14 -45.72 7.64 85.40
C MET A 14 -46.62 6.40 85.51
N HIS A 15 -46.35 5.35 84.74
CA HIS A 15 -47.15 4.12 84.78
C HIS A 15 -47.05 3.42 86.15
N VAL A 16 -45.86 3.39 86.74
CA VAL A 16 -45.63 2.86 88.09
C VAL A 16 -46.35 3.72 89.14
N LEU A 17 -46.35 5.04 88.97
CA LEU A 17 -47.02 5.98 89.87
C LEU A 17 -48.54 5.74 89.88
N PHE A 18 -49.16 5.56 88.71
CA PHE A 18 -50.59 5.20 88.62
C PHE A 18 -50.89 3.82 89.19
N SER A 19 -50.01 2.84 88.99
CA SER A 19 -50.20 1.46 89.48
C SER A 19 -50.13 1.34 91.01
N LYS A 20 -49.37 2.21 91.68
CA LYS A 20 -49.20 2.23 93.15
C LYS A 20 -50.22 3.11 93.87
N ALA A 21 -50.96 3.92 93.14
CA ALA A 21 -51.83 4.93 93.71
C ALA A 21 -53.18 4.33 94.17
N GLN A 22 -53.78 4.89 95.22
CA GLN A 22 -55.00 4.32 95.84
C GLN A 22 -56.27 4.69 95.04
N PRO A 23 -57.22 3.75 94.88
CA PRO A 23 -58.48 4.04 94.20
C PRO A 23 -59.33 5.04 95.00
N TYR A 24 -59.85 6.06 94.30
CA TYR A 24 -60.74 7.06 94.88
C TYR A 24 -62.12 6.44 95.14
N GLU A 25 -62.61 6.53 96.38
CA GLU A 25 -63.92 6.00 96.80
C GLU A 25 -64.18 4.53 96.42
N GLY A 26 -63.14 3.70 96.38
CA GLY A 26 -63.27 2.28 96.00
C GLY A 26 -63.61 2.04 94.53
N SER A 27 -63.57 3.07 93.69
CA SER A 27 -63.79 2.96 92.26
C SER A 27 -62.54 2.44 91.55
N ALA A 28 -62.71 1.50 90.62
CA ALA A 28 -61.61 0.94 89.82
C ALA A 28 -61.09 1.91 88.72
N ARG A 29 -61.69 3.09 88.59
CA ARG A 29 -61.50 4.01 87.46
C ARG A 29 -60.77 5.30 87.84
N ASN A 30 -60.93 5.76 89.08
CA ASN A 30 -60.33 7.00 89.56
C ASN A 30 -59.28 6.69 90.63
N VAL A 31 -58.13 7.35 90.57
CA VAL A 31 -56.98 7.06 91.43
C VAL A 31 -56.44 8.36 92.03
N ILE A 32 -56.10 8.35 93.32
CA ILE A 32 -55.57 9.51 94.05
C ILE A 32 -54.05 9.51 93.90
N VAL A 33 -53.52 10.59 93.30
CA VAL A 33 -52.09 10.72 93.00
C VAL A 33 -51.53 11.97 93.67
N ASP A 34 -50.27 11.93 94.09
CA ASP A 34 -49.57 13.12 94.54
C ASP A 34 -49.39 14.10 93.37
N LYS A 35 -49.98 15.29 93.52
CA LYS A 35 -49.94 16.37 92.53
C LYS A 35 -48.51 16.80 92.22
N ASN A 36 -47.63 16.89 93.22
CA ASN A 36 -46.28 17.41 93.00
C ASN A 36 -45.43 16.40 92.22
N ALA A 37 -45.43 15.14 92.64
CA ALA A 37 -44.74 14.07 91.91
C ALA A 37 -45.23 13.91 90.47
N MET A 38 -46.55 14.03 90.23
CA MET A 38 -47.08 13.96 88.86
C MET A 38 -46.71 15.20 88.03
N MET A 39 -46.71 16.40 88.62
CA MET A 39 -46.30 17.62 87.93
C MET A 39 -44.82 17.62 87.56
N ASP A 40 -43.96 17.06 88.41
CA ASP A 40 -42.53 16.96 88.13
C ASP A 40 -42.26 15.95 86.99
N LEU A 41 -42.93 14.78 87.01
CA LEU A 41 -42.86 13.83 85.88
C LEU A 41 -43.40 14.43 84.57
N LEU A 42 -44.45 15.25 84.62
CA LEU A 42 -45.00 15.92 83.43
C LEU A 42 -44.04 16.99 82.87
N LYS A 43 -43.31 17.71 83.73
CA LYS A 43 -42.28 18.66 83.28
C LYS A 43 -41.12 17.93 82.62
N GLU A 44 -40.63 16.86 83.24
CA GLU A 44 -39.54 16.04 82.70
C GLU A 44 -39.94 15.41 81.35
N LEU A 45 -41.20 14.96 81.21
CA LEU A 45 -41.73 14.47 79.94
C LEU A 45 -41.71 15.56 78.86
N ASN A 46 -42.11 16.78 79.20
CA ASN A 46 -42.15 17.90 78.26
C ASN A 46 -40.75 18.28 77.77
N GLU A 47 -39.77 18.33 78.69
CA GLU A 47 -38.36 18.53 78.34
C GLU A 47 -37.83 17.41 77.43
N CYS A 48 -38.13 16.15 77.74
CA CYS A 48 -37.73 15.02 76.89
C CYS A 48 -38.36 15.08 75.49
N MET A 49 -39.59 15.57 75.34
CA MET A 49 -40.20 15.76 74.02
C MET A 49 -39.48 16.82 73.19
N TYR A 50 -39.05 17.93 73.79
CA TYR A 50 -38.27 18.95 73.09
C TYR A 50 -36.92 18.41 72.63
N ASP A 51 -36.21 17.68 73.51
CA ASP A 51 -34.94 17.03 73.17
C ASP A 51 -35.10 16.04 72.00
N MET A 52 -36.17 15.23 71.97
CA MET A 52 -36.45 14.30 70.86
C MET A 52 -36.72 15.02 69.54
N MET A 53 -37.46 16.13 69.59
CA MET A 53 -37.75 16.93 68.40
C MET A 53 -36.48 17.56 67.83
N GLU A 54 -35.60 18.06 68.70
CA GLU A 54 -34.30 18.61 68.31
C GLU A 54 -33.37 17.54 67.72
N GLU A 55 -33.25 16.37 68.36
CA GLU A 55 -32.46 15.24 67.83
C GLU A 55 -32.95 14.79 66.44
N HIS A 56 -34.28 14.74 66.25
CA HIS A 56 -34.86 14.41 64.96
C HIS A 56 -34.56 15.47 63.89
N GLU A 57 -34.71 16.75 64.21
CA GLU A 57 -34.35 17.84 63.27
C GLU A 57 -32.87 17.81 62.90
N LEU A 58 -31.99 17.59 63.86
CA LEU A 58 -30.55 17.48 63.62
C LEU A 58 -30.22 16.28 62.74
N THR A 59 -30.89 15.14 62.97
CA THR A 59 -30.71 13.92 62.18
C THR A 59 -31.17 14.12 60.74
N VAL A 60 -32.33 14.76 60.53
CA VAL A 60 -32.83 15.06 59.18
C VAL A 60 -31.89 16.03 58.46
N LYS A 61 -31.48 17.13 59.11
CA LYS A 61 -30.52 18.10 58.53
C LYS A 61 -29.18 17.44 58.18
N SER A 62 -28.67 16.57 59.06
CA SER A 62 -27.43 15.81 58.83
C SER A 62 -27.57 14.87 57.64
N ARG A 63 -28.68 14.12 57.56
CA ARG A 63 -28.97 13.22 56.44
C ARG A 63 -29.10 13.97 55.12
N ASP A 64 -29.79 15.10 55.11
CA ASP A 64 -29.96 15.91 53.91
C ASP A 64 -28.63 16.51 53.44
N LYS A 65 -27.76 16.92 54.37
CA LYS A 65 -26.40 17.35 54.05
C LYS A 65 -25.57 16.21 53.45
N ALA A 66 -25.61 15.02 54.06
CA ALA A 66 -24.91 13.85 53.56
C ALA A 66 -25.39 13.46 52.16
N ASN A 67 -26.71 13.46 51.92
CA ASN A 67 -27.28 13.17 50.61
C ASN A 67 -26.82 14.18 49.54
N ARG A 68 -26.74 15.47 49.87
CA ARG A 68 -26.24 16.49 48.94
C ARG A 68 -24.76 16.30 48.62
N GLU A 69 -23.94 15.96 49.61
CA GLU A 69 -22.52 15.68 49.40
C GLU A 69 -22.33 14.43 48.54
N MET A 70 -23.11 13.38 48.76
CA MET A 70 -23.09 12.17 47.93
C MET A 70 -23.54 12.45 46.49
N GLN A 71 -24.58 13.26 46.30
CA GLN A 71 -25.01 13.68 44.95
C GLN A 71 -23.90 14.45 44.23
N LYS A 72 -23.30 15.43 44.91
CA LYS A 72 -22.19 16.20 44.34
C LYS A 72 -21.00 15.31 43.96
N GLN A 73 -20.62 14.38 44.83
CA GLN A 73 -19.55 13.42 44.54
C GLN A 73 -19.93 12.53 43.34
N GLY A 74 -21.18 12.11 43.24
CA GLY A 74 -21.69 11.37 42.08
C GLY A 74 -21.55 12.17 40.79
N ASP A 75 -21.97 13.44 40.80
CA ASP A 75 -21.87 14.34 39.65
C ASP A 75 -20.41 14.60 39.25
N ASP A 76 -19.52 14.81 40.22
CA ASP A 76 -18.09 15.00 39.98
C ASP A 76 -17.45 13.76 39.33
N ILE A 77 -17.83 12.56 39.78
CA ILE A 77 -17.37 11.29 39.18
C ILE A 77 -17.86 11.16 37.74
N VAL A 78 -19.14 11.45 37.49
CA VAL A 78 -19.71 11.40 36.13
C VAL A 78 -18.99 12.40 35.22
N PHE A 79 -18.78 13.62 35.69
CA PHE A 79 -18.08 14.66 34.94
C PHE A 79 -16.62 14.29 34.62
N GLU A 80 -15.90 13.71 35.58
CA GLU A 80 -14.53 13.23 35.34
C GLU A 80 -14.50 12.07 34.34
N ALA A 81 -15.46 11.14 34.44
CA ALA A 81 -15.59 10.02 33.52
C ALA A 81 -15.92 10.49 32.10
N THR A 82 -16.82 11.46 31.92
CA THR A 82 -17.15 12.03 30.61
C THR A 82 -15.94 12.71 30.00
N ARG A 83 -15.20 13.51 30.79
CA ARG A 83 -13.98 14.18 30.31
C ARG A 83 -12.92 13.17 29.88
N LYS A 84 -12.68 12.11 30.65
CA LYS A 84 -11.74 11.05 30.27
C LYS A 84 -12.17 10.33 29.00
N ALA A 85 -13.47 10.09 28.81
CA ALA A 85 -13.99 9.48 27.60
C ALA A 85 -13.76 10.38 26.37
N GLU A 86 -13.97 11.69 26.50
CA GLU A 86 -13.66 12.68 25.46
C GLU A 86 -12.17 12.72 25.13
N ASP A 87 -11.30 12.71 26.14
CA ASP A 87 -9.84 12.69 25.94
C ASP A 87 -9.38 11.42 25.19
N ILE A 88 -9.92 10.24 25.55
CA ILE A 88 -9.64 8.98 24.84
C ILE A 88 -10.16 9.05 23.40
N TYR A 89 -11.35 9.59 23.19
CA TYR A 89 -11.92 9.75 21.85
C TYR A 89 -11.05 10.67 20.99
N ALA A 90 -10.63 11.82 21.51
CA ALA A 90 -9.71 12.73 20.84
C ALA A 90 -8.38 12.06 20.49
N ALA A 91 -7.79 11.31 21.43
CA ALA A 91 -6.56 10.56 21.20
C ALA A 91 -6.72 9.49 20.10
N SER A 92 -7.87 8.79 20.06
CA SER A 92 -8.16 7.80 19.02
C SER A 92 -8.29 8.45 17.63
N LEU A 93 -8.86 9.65 17.57
CA LEU A 93 -9.01 10.41 16.34
C LEU A 93 -7.64 10.88 15.83
N MET A 94 -6.81 11.44 16.71
CA MET A 94 -5.43 11.83 16.38
C MET A 94 -4.57 10.63 15.96
N TYR A 95 -4.73 9.48 16.63
CA TYR A 95 -4.03 8.25 16.23
C TYR A 95 -4.43 7.80 14.83
N THR A 96 -5.73 7.84 14.53
CA THR A 96 -6.25 7.46 13.22
C THR A 96 -5.77 8.42 12.14
N ASP A 97 -5.74 9.72 12.43
CA ASP A 97 -5.21 10.76 11.53
C ASP A 97 -3.73 10.51 11.19
N ASN A 98 -2.89 10.29 12.21
CA ASN A 98 -1.48 9.95 12.02
C ASN A 98 -1.29 8.63 11.22
N ALA A 99 -2.15 7.64 11.44
CA ALA A 99 -2.13 6.39 10.68
C ALA A 99 -2.50 6.62 9.21
N MET A 100 -3.48 7.48 8.93
CA MET A 100 -3.86 7.87 7.57
C MET A 100 -2.72 8.62 6.86
N ASP A 101 -2.05 9.53 7.54
CA ASP A 101 -0.87 10.22 7.01
C ASP A 101 0.25 9.23 6.66
N SER A 102 0.48 8.24 7.51
CA SER A 102 1.44 7.17 7.26
C SER A 102 1.08 6.35 6.01
N ILE A 103 -0.21 6.01 5.85
CA ILE A 103 -0.72 5.31 4.66
C ILE A 103 -0.54 6.17 3.41
N GLN A 104 -0.84 7.47 3.47
CA GLN A 104 -0.63 8.37 2.34
C GLN A 104 0.84 8.45 1.91
N SER A 105 1.76 8.49 2.89
CA SER A 105 3.20 8.44 2.63
C SER A 105 3.60 7.17 1.88
N ILE A 106 3.13 6.01 2.34
CA ILE A 106 3.40 4.71 1.70
C ILE A 106 2.83 4.66 0.27
N ILE A 107 1.61 5.19 0.07
CA ILE A 107 1.00 5.27 -1.26
C ILE A 107 1.86 6.12 -2.18
N LYS A 108 2.34 7.27 -1.71
CA LYS A 108 3.20 8.16 -2.50
C LYS A 108 4.53 7.49 -2.86
N GLU A 109 5.19 6.84 -1.90
CA GLU A 109 6.43 6.08 -2.16
C GLU A 109 6.18 4.95 -3.18
N SER A 110 5.05 4.25 -3.05
CA SER A 110 4.63 3.21 -3.99
C SER A 110 4.40 3.78 -5.40
N GLN A 111 3.75 4.94 -5.51
CA GLN A 111 3.57 5.63 -6.79
C GLN A 111 4.91 6.02 -7.43
N GLU A 112 5.84 6.57 -6.65
CA GLU A 112 7.17 6.94 -7.13
C GLU A 112 7.98 5.71 -7.59
N SER A 113 7.89 4.59 -6.87
CA SER A 113 8.57 3.34 -7.26
C SER A 113 7.99 2.75 -8.54
N ILE A 114 6.67 2.73 -8.70
CA ILE A 114 6.00 2.30 -9.93
C ILE A 114 6.41 3.19 -11.12
N ALA A 115 6.45 4.51 -10.91
CA ALA A 115 6.87 5.44 -11.96
C ALA A 115 8.30 5.15 -12.44
N LYS A 116 9.23 4.87 -11.51
CA LYS A 116 10.61 4.49 -11.84
C LYS A 116 10.68 3.18 -12.65
N ILE A 117 9.94 2.15 -12.23
CA ILE A 117 9.90 0.86 -12.94
C ILE A 117 9.33 1.05 -14.35
N TYR A 118 8.27 1.86 -14.49
CA TYR A 118 7.66 2.17 -15.77
C TYR A 118 8.63 2.91 -16.71
N GLU A 119 9.40 3.86 -16.19
CA GLU A 119 10.42 4.57 -16.96
C GLU A 119 11.55 3.64 -17.39
N GLU A 120 12.04 2.77 -16.49
CA GLU A 120 13.07 1.78 -16.81
C GLU A 120 12.58 0.77 -17.86
N ALA A 121 11.35 0.28 -17.73
CA ALA A 121 10.73 -0.62 -18.69
C ALA A 121 10.63 0.04 -20.08
N ASN A 122 10.18 1.30 -20.14
CA ASN A 122 10.14 2.06 -21.39
C ASN A 122 11.53 2.24 -22.00
N LYS A 123 12.56 2.48 -21.18
CA LYS A 123 13.93 2.61 -21.66
C LYS A 123 14.42 1.29 -22.26
N LYS A 124 14.22 0.16 -21.59
CA LYS A 124 14.57 -1.18 -22.11
C LYS A 124 13.83 -1.50 -23.40
N ILE A 125 12.53 -1.22 -23.47
CA ILE A 125 11.75 -1.41 -24.70
C ILE A 125 12.34 -0.60 -25.86
N LYS A 126 12.73 0.66 -25.64
CA LYS A 126 13.37 1.49 -26.68
C LYS A 126 14.73 0.94 -27.11
N GLU A 127 15.53 0.44 -26.18
CA GLU A 127 16.82 -0.18 -26.47
C GLU A 127 16.64 -1.45 -27.32
N GLU A 128 15.74 -2.36 -26.90
CA GLU A 128 15.41 -3.58 -27.68
C GLU A 128 14.83 -3.25 -29.06
N THR A 129 13.95 -2.25 -29.15
CA THR A 129 13.41 -1.80 -30.45
C THR A 129 14.52 -1.31 -31.37
N ARG A 130 15.53 -0.60 -30.83
CA ARG A 130 16.68 -0.15 -31.61
C ARG A 130 17.53 -1.34 -32.07
N LEU A 131 17.78 -2.33 -31.21
CA LEU A 131 18.51 -3.54 -31.58
C LEU A 131 17.79 -4.31 -32.69
N VAL A 132 16.47 -4.50 -32.57
CA VAL A 132 15.67 -5.14 -33.61
C VAL A 132 15.77 -4.39 -34.93
N LYS A 133 15.69 -3.05 -34.92
CA LYS A 133 15.89 -2.24 -36.13
C LYS A 133 17.29 -2.40 -36.74
N THR A 134 18.34 -2.40 -35.92
CA THR A 134 19.71 -2.63 -36.41
C THR A 134 19.84 -4.01 -37.03
N ASN A 135 19.36 -5.06 -36.36
CA ASN A 135 19.38 -6.42 -36.90
C ASN A 135 18.60 -6.52 -38.22
N GLN A 136 17.47 -5.82 -38.34
CA GLN A 136 16.69 -5.76 -39.58
C GLN A 136 17.48 -5.11 -40.72
N LEU A 137 18.23 -4.03 -40.44
CA LEU A 137 19.08 -3.36 -41.43
C LEU A 137 20.27 -4.23 -41.84
N GLU A 138 20.92 -4.91 -40.89
CA GLU A 138 22.00 -5.87 -41.17
C GLU A 138 21.52 -7.02 -42.06
N LEU A 139 20.34 -7.59 -41.76
CA LEU A 139 19.71 -8.63 -42.58
C LEU A 139 19.38 -8.12 -43.99
N LYS A 140 18.86 -6.90 -44.12
CA LYS A 140 18.63 -6.27 -45.43
C LYS A 140 19.94 -6.10 -46.20
N SER A 141 21.02 -5.68 -45.54
CA SER A 141 22.34 -5.55 -46.17
C SER A 141 22.85 -6.89 -46.70
N HIS A 142 22.78 -7.94 -45.87
CA HIS A 142 23.18 -9.28 -46.29
C HIS A 142 22.35 -9.79 -47.48
N LEU A 143 21.04 -9.54 -47.47
CA LEU A 143 20.19 -9.91 -48.61
C LEU A 143 20.61 -9.18 -49.89
N ASN A 144 20.94 -7.89 -49.79
CA ASN A 144 21.41 -7.10 -50.93
C ASN A 144 22.76 -7.61 -51.47
N ASP A 145 23.70 -7.95 -50.58
CA ASP A 145 24.97 -8.58 -50.97
C ASP A 145 24.73 -9.89 -51.71
N LEU A 146 23.77 -10.71 -51.26
CA LEU A 146 23.40 -11.96 -51.95
C LEU A 146 22.80 -11.70 -53.35
N ILE A 147 21.95 -10.68 -53.50
CA ILE A 147 21.41 -10.28 -54.81
C ILE A 147 22.56 -9.89 -55.76
N ASP A 148 23.51 -9.12 -55.26
CA ASP A 148 24.68 -8.73 -56.04
C ASP A 148 25.55 -9.95 -56.38
N THR A 149 25.74 -10.93 -55.47
CA THR A 149 26.45 -12.17 -55.83
C THR A 149 25.76 -12.95 -56.94
N GLN A 150 24.43 -13.02 -56.96
CA GLN A 150 23.69 -13.69 -58.05
C GLN A 150 23.84 -12.94 -59.39
N LYS A 151 23.88 -11.61 -59.34
CA LYS A 151 24.19 -10.76 -60.50
C LYS A 151 25.63 -10.96 -60.98
N TYR A 152 26.61 -11.00 -60.06
CA TYR A 152 28.01 -11.31 -60.37
C TYR A 152 28.17 -12.72 -60.93
N LEU A 153 27.41 -13.71 -60.43
CA LEU A 153 27.39 -15.07 -60.96
C LEU A 153 26.97 -15.08 -62.44
N ARG A 154 25.90 -14.35 -62.78
CA ARG A 154 25.46 -14.22 -64.18
C ARG A 154 26.51 -13.55 -65.06
N LEU A 155 27.19 -12.51 -64.59
CA LEU A 155 28.27 -11.87 -65.34
C LEU A 155 29.47 -12.81 -65.55
N ILE A 156 29.82 -13.62 -64.55
CA ILE A 156 30.86 -14.65 -64.67
C ILE A 156 30.43 -15.71 -65.69
N ASP A 157 29.18 -16.15 -65.66
CA ASP A 157 28.66 -17.13 -66.62
C ASP A 157 28.64 -16.57 -68.06
N GLU A 158 28.21 -15.32 -68.24
CA GLU A 158 28.25 -14.63 -69.52
C GLU A 158 29.68 -14.47 -70.04
N GLU A 159 30.62 -14.10 -69.17
CA GLU A 159 32.04 -13.98 -69.51
C GLU A 159 32.66 -15.33 -69.87
N ASN A 160 32.35 -16.39 -69.11
CA ASN A 160 32.77 -17.75 -69.41
C ASN A 160 32.22 -18.24 -70.76
N MET A 161 30.98 -17.89 -71.09
CA MET A 161 30.38 -18.18 -72.39
C MET A 161 31.07 -17.40 -73.52
N ARG A 162 31.50 -16.15 -73.27
CA ARG A 162 32.29 -15.38 -74.25
C ARG A 162 33.66 -16.00 -74.46
N ILE A 163 34.38 -16.35 -73.39
CA ILE A 163 35.68 -17.03 -73.44
C ILE A 163 35.59 -18.36 -74.18
N ARG A 164 34.52 -19.14 -73.95
CA ARG A 164 34.29 -20.40 -74.68
C ARG A 164 34.10 -20.14 -76.17
N ARG A 165 33.30 -19.14 -76.55
CA ARG A 165 33.10 -18.76 -77.95
C ARG A 165 34.40 -18.29 -78.61
N GLU A 166 35.19 -17.47 -77.91
CA GLU A 166 36.51 -17.02 -78.38
C GLU A 166 37.52 -18.17 -78.50
N LYS A 167 37.45 -19.18 -77.62
CA LYS A 167 38.25 -20.41 -77.71
C LYS A 167 37.79 -21.34 -78.85
N GLU A 168 36.51 -21.37 -79.16
CA GLU A 168 35.97 -22.11 -80.30
C GLU A 168 36.26 -21.42 -81.65
N GLU A 169 36.37 -20.09 -81.66
CA GLU A 169 36.73 -19.28 -82.84
C GLU A 169 38.25 -19.07 -83.00
N GLY A 170 39.05 -19.43 -81.99
CA GLY A 170 40.52 -19.36 -81.97
C GLY A 170 41.19 -20.70 -82.32
N THR A 171 41.95 -20.69 -83.41
CA THR A 171 42.72 -21.81 -83.98
C THR A 171 43.64 -22.53 -82.97
N ASP A 172 43.34 -23.81 -82.76
CA ASP A 172 44.21 -25.00 -82.55
C ASP A 172 45.65 -24.79 -82.01
N GLU A 173 45.87 -25.11 -80.72
CA GLU A 173 47.10 -25.81 -80.29
C GLU A 173 46.79 -26.80 -79.14
N GLU A 174 47.17 -28.04 -79.42
CA GLU A 174 47.13 -29.27 -78.64
C GLU A 174 47.83 -29.15 -77.28
N TYR A 175 47.08 -29.31 -76.18
CA TYR A 175 47.64 -29.71 -74.89
C TYR A 175 46.79 -30.77 -74.19
N ASP A 176 47.55 -31.69 -73.62
CA ASP A 176 47.24 -33.04 -73.15
C ASP A 176 46.14 -33.15 -72.07
N SER A 177 45.26 -34.13 -72.28
CA SER A 177 44.36 -34.82 -71.35
C SER A 177 44.20 -34.24 -69.91
N ALA A 178 43.15 -33.43 -69.70
CA ALA A 178 42.61 -33.18 -68.36
C ALA A 178 41.75 -34.37 -67.89
N PRO A 179 41.94 -34.90 -66.66
CA PRO A 179 41.11 -36.00 -66.17
C PRO A 179 39.69 -35.51 -65.93
N LYS A 180 38.71 -36.29 -66.40
CA LYS A 180 37.28 -36.08 -66.14
C LYS A 180 37.03 -36.23 -64.64
N TYR A 181 37.01 -35.11 -63.91
CA TYR A 181 36.46 -35.10 -62.56
C TYR A 181 34.94 -35.32 -62.68
N ALA A 182 34.48 -36.48 -62.22
CA ALA A 182 33.07 -36.75 -62.03
C ALA A 182 32.52 -35.70 -61.04
N ALA A 183 31.35 -35.14 -61.35
CA ALA A 183 30.65 -34.25 -60.43
C ALA A 183 30.55 -34.92 -59.04
N PRO A 184 30.91 -34.24 -57.94
CA PRO A 184 30.80 -34.82 -56.63
C PRO A 184 29.32 -35.04 -56.30
N GLU A 185 28.95 -36.28 -56.01
CA GLU A 185 27.63 -36.64 -55.52
C GLU A 185 27.57 -36.25 -54.03
N ILE A 186 26.86 -35.17 -53.70
CA ILE A 186 26.69 -34.74 -52.31
C ILE A 186 25.74 -35.73 -51.63
N ARG A 187 26.27 -36.59 -50.76
CA ARG A 187 25.47 -37.47 -49.91
C ARG A 187 25.35 -36.83 -48.53
N ILE A 188 24.12 -36.59 -48.10
CA ILE A 188 23.81 -36.04 -46.77
C ILE A 188 23.85 -37.20 -45.78
N ASP A 189 24.74 -37.13 -44.79
CA ASP A 189 24.78 -38.09 -43.68
C ASP A 189 23.60 -37.87 -42.74
N LYS A 190 22.53 -38.65 -42.94
CA LYS A 190 21.30 -38.56 -42.14
C LYS A 190 21.54 -38.83 -40.65
N GLU A 191 22.54 -39.65 -40.32
CA GLU A 191 22.91 -39.95 -38.93
C GLU A 191 23.57 -38.76 -38.20
N TYR A 192 24.23 -37.86 -38.92
CA TYR A 192 24.83 -36.66 -38.33
C TYR A 192 23.78 -35.70 -37.79
N PHE A 193 22.69 -35.47 -38.55
CA PHE A 193 21.59 -34.60 -38.15
C PHE A 193 20.73 -35.19 -37.03
N ALA A 194 20.50 -36.51 -37.05
CA ALA A 194 19.83 -37.21 -35.96
C ALA A 194 20.59 -37.08 -34.62
N LYS A 195 21.93 -37.14 -34.65
CA LYS A 195 22.76 -36.96 -33.45
C LYS A 195 22.78 -35.50 -32.95
N ALA A 196 22.55 -34.54 -33.84
CA ALA A 196 22.36 -33.13 -33.51
C ALA A 196 20.91 -32.77 -33.10
N GLY A 197 19.99 -33.75 -33.07
CA GLY A 197 18.59 -33.56 -32.68
C GLY A 197 17.71 -32.89 -33.73
N LEU A 198 18.16 -32.83 -34.99
CA LEU A 198 17.41 -32.30 -36.12
C LEU A 198 16.90 -33.48 -36.97
N GLU A 199 15.61 -33.82 -36.80
CA GLU A 199 14.92 -34.74 -37.70
C GLU A 199 14.56 -33.98 -38.98
N ILE A 200 15.07 -34.45 -40.12
CA ILE A 200 14.74 -33.90 -41.43
C ILE A 200 13.49 -34.65 -41.93
N GLU A 201 12.33 -34.02 -41.82
CA GLU A 201 11.08 -34.46 -42.47
C GLU A 201 11.03 -33.95 -43.92
N ASP A 202 10.62 -34.84 -44.85
CA ASP A 202 10.67 -34.64 -46.31
C ASP A 202 9.45 -33.86 -46.88
N ASP A 203 8.65 -33.16 -46.07
CA ASP A 203 7.46 -32.44 -46.56
C ASP A 203 7.16 -31.17 -45.73
N LEU A 204 7.61 -30.01 -46.20
CA LEU A 204 7.14 -28.70 -45.71
C LEU A 204 6.98 -27.73 -46.88
N ASP A 205 5.98 -28.02 -47.72
CA ASP A 205 5.46 -27.10 -48.73
C ASP A 205 4.07 -26.62 -48.27
N ALA A 206 4.05 -25.62 -47.37
CA ALA A 206 2.85 -24.82 -47.09
C ALA A 206 3.23 -23.46 -46.45
N PRO A 207 2.83 -22.33 -47.06
CA PRO A 207 3.10 -21.00 -46.53
C PRO A 207 2.17 -20.67 -45.36
N ALA A 208 2.73 -20.12 -44.28
CA ALA A 208 1.99 -19.53 -43.18
C ALA A 208 1.78 -18.03 -43.45
N ASP A 209 0.51 -17.61 -43.51
CA ASP A 209 0.10 -16.20 -43.57
C ASP A 209 0.52 -15.46 -42.30
N VAL A 210 1.23 -14.35 -42.46
CA VAL A 210 1.55 -13.40 -41.38
C VAL A 210 0.98 -12.04 -41.76
N GLU A 211 0.06 -11.53 -40.94
CA GLU A 211 -0.52 -10.20 -41.03
C GLU A 211 0.55 -9.11 -40.88
N GLU A 212 0.64 -8.26 -41.89
CA GLU A 212 1.62 -7.18 -42.04
C GLU A 212 1.13 -5.91 -41.30
N ASN A 213 1.67 -5.65 -40.10
CA ASN A 213 1.68 -4.30 -39.54
C ASN A 213 2.84 -3.53 -40.17
N GLY A 214 2.52 -2.82 -41.25
CA GLY A 214 3.47 -2.17 -42.15
C GLY A 214 4.31 -1.06 -41.50
N ILE A 215 5.61 -1.32 -41.40
CA ILE A 215 6.63 -0.31 -41.70
C ILE A 215 6.86 -0.45 -43.21
N SER A 216 6.49 0.58 -43.99
CA SER A 216 6.65 0.54 -45.45
C SER A 216 8.11 0.27 -45.81
N SER A 217 8.35 -0.61 -46.78
CA SER A 217 9.71 -0.85 -47.31
C SER A 217 10.39 0.45 -47.75
N GLU A 218 9.59 1.41 -48.23
CA GLU A 218 10.07 2.71 -48.71
C GLU A 218 10.67 3.57 -47.59
N ASP A 219 10.12 3.50 -46.37
CA ASP A 219 10.65 4.24 -45.21
C ASP A 219 11.99 3.66 -44.75
N LEU A 220 12.14 2.33 -44.83
CA LEU A 220 13.38 1.64 -44.47
C LEU A 220 14.50 1.86 -45.49
N ASP A 221 14.17 1.93 -46.78
CA ASP A 221 15.16 2.16 -47.83
C ASP A 221 15.67 3.61 -47.76
N ALA A 222 14.80 4.58 -47.47
CA ALA A 222 15.20 5.96 -47.20
C ALA A 222 16.13 6.10 -45.98
N GLU A 223 15.86 5.37 -44.88
CA GLU A 223 16.75 5.34 -43.71
C GLU A 223 18.10 4.65 -44.01
N TYR A 224 18.12 3.61 -44.86
CA TYR A 224 19.34 2.92 -45.28
C TYR A 224 20.30 3.84 -46.06
N PHE A 225 19.79 4.56 -47.08
CA PHE A 225 20.62 5.49 -47.85
C PHE A 225 21.18 6.62 -46.99
N LYS A 226 20.40 7.09 -46.01
CA LYS A 226 20.85 8.12 -45.08
C LYS A 226 21.97 7.61 -44.15
N TRP A 227 21.86 6.38 -43.66
CA TRP A 227 22.93 5.76 -42.87
C TRP A 227 24.21 5.56 -43.70
N GLN A 228 24.09 5.14 -44.95
CA GLN A 228 25.21 4.97 -45.87
C GLN A 228 25.95 6.31 -46.15
N GLU A 229 25.20 7.42 -46.26
CA GLU A 229 25.78 8.76 -46.37
C GLU A 229 26.50 9.18 -45.07
N GLU A 230 25.90 8.96 -43.90
CA GLU A 230 26.51 9.28 -42.59
C GLU A 230 27.79 8.48 -42.31
N GLU A 231 27.86 7.21 -42.73
CA GLU A 231 29.06 6.37 -42.59
C GLU A 231 30.20 6.85 -43.51
N SER A 232 29.85 7.35 -44.70
CA SER A 232 30.82 7.91 -45.66
C SER A 232 31.39 9.29 -45.25
N GLU A 233 30.65 10.07 -44.45
CA GLU A 233 31.12 11.36 -43.92
C GLU A 233 31.99 11.23 -42.65
N GLY A 234 31.92 10.11 -41.94
CA GLY A 234 32.65 9.83 -40.69
C GLY A 234 34.18 9.65 -40.82
N GLU A 235 34.72 9.49 -42.04
CA GLU A 235 36.16 9.28 -42.26
C GLU A 235 37.02 10.56 -42.38
N LYS A 236 36.48 11.75 -42.07
CA LYS A 236 37.30 12.98 -41.97
C LYS A 236 37.83 13.19 -40.54
N LYS A 237 39.09 12.82 -40.31
CA LYS A 237 39.89 13.05 -39.08
C LYS A 237 39.68 14.45 -38.47
N PRO A 238 39.39 14.60 -37.16
CA PRO A 238 39.33 15.91 -36.52
C PRO A 238 40.74 16.43 -36.17
N GLY A 239 41.17 17.47 -36.89
CA GLY A 239 42.36 18.25 -36.57
C GLY A 239 42.10 19.30 -35.47
N LYS A 240 42.97 19.29 -34.45
CA LYS A 240 43.34 20.37 -33.52
C LYS A 240 42.27 21.02 -32.63
N LYS A 241 42.38 20.70 -31.34
CA LYS A 241 41.90 21.44 -30.16
C LYS A 241 42.39 22.91 -30.16
N GLY A 242 41.48 23.84 -29.88
CA GLY A 242 41.76 25.24 -29.54
C GLY A 242 40.93 25.70 -28.34
N LEU A 243 41.56 25.66 -27.17
CA LEU A 243 41.38 26.48 -25.95
C LEU A 243 40.04 27.23 -25.76
N GLY A 244 39.19 26.68 -24.90
CA GLY A 244 38.30 27.47 -24.04
C GLY A 244 38.92 27.54 -22.65
N GLY A 245 39.14 28.76 -22.15
CA GLY A 245 39.66 28.99 -20.81
C GLY A 245 39.34 30.39 -20.30
N LEU A 246 38.42 30.42 -19.34
CA LEU A 246 38.48 31.20 -18.09
C LEU A 246 37.85 32.61 -18.03
N PHE A 247 36.90 32.69 -17.08
CA PHE A 247 36.52 33.81 -16.19
C PHE A 247 35.73 35.02 -16.73
N GLY A 248 34.45 35.11 -16.32
CA GLY A 248 34.08 35.97 -15.19
C GLY A 248 33.26 37.25 -15.44
N LEU A 249 32.29 37.45 -14.53
CA LEU A 249 31.80 38.69 -13.93
C LEU A 249 30.59 39.46 -14.53
N LYS A 250 29.55 39.52 -13.67
CA LYS A 250 28.61 40.62 -13.37
C LYS A 250 27.77 41.24 -14.50
N HIS A 251 26.45 41.12 -14.37
CA HIS A 251 25.65 42.16 -13.68
C HIS A 251 24.32 41.59 -13.16
#